data_AF-A0AAW6XPM2-F1
#
_entry.id   AF-A0AAW6XPM2-F1
#
_cell.length_a   1.000
_cell.length_b   1.000
_cell.length_c   1.000
_cell.angle_alpha   90.00
_cell.angle_beta   90.00
_cell.angle_gamma   90.00
#
_symmetry.space_group_name_H-M   'P 1'
#
loop_
_entity.id
_entity.type
_entity.pdbx_description
1 polymer ?
#
loop_
_entity_poly.entity_id
_entity_poly.type
_entity_poly.pdbx_seq_one_letter_code
_entity_poly.pdbx_strand_id
1 'polypeptide(L)' 'PEVSGRIVELAVTDNQAVKQGDLLFRIDPRPYEANLAKAEASLAALDKQIMLTQRSVDAQQFGADSVNATVEKARAAA' A
#
# COMPACT_ATOMS: atom_id res chain seq x y z
N PRO A 1 26.77 -3.87 5.64
CA PRO A 1 25.65 -3.92 4.67
C PRO A 1 24.30 -3.90 5.40
N GLU A 2 23.47 -2.89 5.14
CA GLU A 2 22.15 -2.72 5.80
C GLU A 2 21.07 -3.61 5.19
N VAL A 3 21.37 -4.27 4.06
CA VAL A 3 20.48 -5.16 3.31
C VAL A 3 21.23 -6.44 2.94
N SER A 4 20.59 -7.59 3.19
CA SER A 4 21.14 -8.91 2.89
C SER A 4 20.77 -9.35 1.48
N GLY A 5 21.75 -9.59 0.61
CA GLY A 5 21.48 -10.10 -0.73
C GLY A 5 22.73 -10.58 -1.44
N ARG A 6 22.54 -11.24 -2.58
CA ARG A 6 23.63 -11.70 -3.44
C ARG A 6 24.27 -10.52 -4.15
N ILE A 7 25.60 -10.40 -4.06
CA ILE A 7 26.36 -9.44 -4.86
C ILE A 7 26.36 -9.92 -6.31
N VAL A 8 25.94 -9.06 -7.24
CA VAL A 8 25.94 -9.32 -8.68
C VAL A 8 27.11 -8.63 -9.40
N GLU A 9 27.68 -7.60 -8.78
CA GLU A 9 28.79 -6.84 -9.34
C GLU A 9 29.69 -6.35 -8.22
N LEU A 10 30.99 -6.53 -8.40
CA LEU A 10 32.03 -5.87 -7.62
C LEU A 10 32.67 -4.82 -8.53
N ALA A 11 32.49 -3.55 -8.20
CA ALA A 11 32.91 -2.43 -9.03
C ALA A 11 34.31 -1.89 -8.64
N VAL A 12 35.05 -2.66 -7.85
CA VAL A 12 36.37 -2.30 -7.33
C VAL A 12 37.37 -3.44 -7.48
N THR A 13 38.64 -3.12 -7.65
CA THR A 13 39.75 -4.07 -7.65
C THR A 13 40.48 -4.07 -6.31
N ASP A 14 41.23 -5.13 -6.02
CA ASP A 14 42.02 -5.24 -4.79
C ASP A 14 42.97 -4.04 -4.62
N ASN A 15 43.02 -3.50 -3.40
CA ASN A 15 43.83 -2.34 -3.01
C ASN A 15 43.54 -1.03 -3.77
N GLN A 16 42.39 -0.93 -4.47
CA GLN A 16 41.98 0.32 -5.10
C GLN A 16 41.62 1.37 -4.04
N ALA A 17 42.21 2.56 -4.15
CA ALA A 17 41.81 3.71 -3.33
C ALA A 17 40.41 4.18 -3.78
N VAL A 18 39.45 4.21 -2.85
CA VAL A 18 38.07 4.64 -3.07
C VAL A 18 37.76 5.91 -2.27
N LYS A 19 36.80 6.69 -2.76
CA LYS A 19 36.28 7.91 -2.14
C LYS A 19 34.87 7.68 -1.64
N GLN A 20 34.40 8.57 -0.76
CA GLN A 20 33.02 8.53 -0.30
C GLN A 20 32.06 8.72 -1.48
N GLY A 21 31.06 7.84 -1.58
CA GLY A 21 30.08 7.83 -2.67
C GLY A 21 30.43 6.89 -3.83
N ASP A 22 31.63 6.31 -3.85
CA ASP A 22 32.00 5.35 -4.89
C ASP A 22 31.18 4.06 -4.76
N LEU A 23 30.70 3.56 -5.90
CA LEU A 23 30.03 2.27 -5.97
C LEU A 23 31.05 1.17 -5.73
N LEU A 24 30.88 0.41 -4.64
CA LEU A 24 31.78 -0.69 -4.30
C LEU A 24 31.24 -2.03 -4.81
N PHE A 25 29.95 -2.28 -4.58
CA PHE A 25 29.28 -3.51 -4.99
C PHE A 25 27.80 -3.25 -5.25
N ARG A 26 27.21 -4.04 -6.13
CA ARG A 26 25.77 -4.03 -6.42
C ARG A 26 25.14 -5.32 -5.93
N ILE A 27 24.08 -5.20 -5.14
CA ILE A 27 23.24 -6.32 -4.72
C ILE A 27 22.19 -6.59 -5.80
N ASP A 28 21.84 -7.85 -6.02
CA ASP A 28 20.75 -8.26 -6.92
C ASP A 28 19.44 -7.53 -6.53
N PRO A 29 18.91 -6.64 -7.39
CA PRO A 29 17.73 -5.86 -7.03
C PRO A 29 16.44 -6.66 -7.17
N ARG A 30 16.43 -7.79 -7.92
CA ARG A 30 15.20 -8.48 -8.31
C ARG A 30 14.32 -8.91 -7.13
N PRO A 31 14.85 -9.47 -6.03
CA PRO A 31 14.01 -9.80 -4.87
C PRO A 31 13.40 -8.57 -4.21
N TYR A 32 14.12 -7.44 -4.20
CA TYR A 32 13.64 -6.20 -3.61
C TYR A 32 12.57 -5.55 -4.49
N GLU A 33 12.78 -5.51 -5.80
CA GLU A 33 11.80 -5.02 -6.77
C GLU A 33 10.51 -5.87 -6.73
N ALA A 34 10.63 -7.20 -6.65
CA ALA A 34 9.48 -8.09 -6.53
C ALA A 34 8.72 -7.86 -5.22
N ASN A 35 9.43 -7.67 -4.11
CA ASN A 35 8.82 -7.36 -2.82
C ASN A 35 8.12 -6.00 -2.81
N LEU A 36 8.73 -4.99 -3.45
CA LEU A 36 8.14 -3.67 -3.63
C LEU A 36 6.84 -3.76 -4.45
N ALA A 37 6.89 -4.39 -5.62
CA ALA A 37 5.72 -4.57 -6.48
C ALA A 37 4.58 -5.32 -5.76
N LYS A 38 4.90 -6.33 -4.94
CA LYS A 38 3.92 -7.04 -4.11
C LYS A 38 3.28 -6.13 -3.06
N ALA A 39 4.07 -5.29 -2.41
CA ALA A 39 3.58 -4.34 -1.41
C ALA A 39 2.66 -3.28 -2.04
N GLU A 40 3.06 -2.73 -3.20
CA GLU A 40 2.26 -1.79 -3.97
C GLU A 40 0.92 -2.40 -4.43
N ALA A 41 0.95 -3.64 -4.92
CA ALA A 41 -0.26 -4.35 -5.31
C ALA A 41 -1.21 -4.59 -4.11
N SER A 42 -0.64 -4.92 -2.94
CA SER A 42 -1.40 -5.11 -1.71
C SER A 42 -2.05 -3.80 -1.24
N LEU A 43 -1.33 -2.69 -1.31
CA LEU A 43 -1.85 -1.35 -1.01
C LEU A 43 -3.02 -1.00 -1.93
N ALA A 44 -2.84 -1.16 -3.25
CA ALA A 44 -3.89 -0.87 -4.22
C ALA A 44 -5.16 -1.74 -4.02
N ALA A 45 -5.00 -2.98 -3.56
CA ALA A 45 -6.13 -3.85 -3.21
C ALA A 45 -6.86 -3.35 -1.96
N LEU A 46 -6.13 -2.94 -0.92
CA LEU A 46 -6.69 -2.39 0.31
C LEU A 46 -7.44 -1.08 0.06
N ASP A 47 -6.90 -0.18 -0.77
CA ASP A 47 -7.57 1.07 -1.14
C ASP A 47 -8.92 0.81 -1.81
N LYS A 48 -8.98 -0.18 -2.70
CA LYS A 48 -10.25 -0.61 -3.32
C LYS A 48 -11.22 -1.18 -2.29
N GLN A 49 -10.74 -1.97 -1.35
CA GLN A 49 -11.56 -2.53 -0.28
C GLN A 49 -12.13 -1.44 0.63
N ILE A 50 -11.34 -0.42 0.97
CA ILE A 50 -11.80 0.75 1.73
C ILE A 50 -12.89 1.48 0.95
N MET A 51 -12.69 1.73 -0.35
CA MET A 51 -13.70 2.37 -1.20
C MET A 51 -15.03 1.59 -1.22
N LEU A 52 -14.97 0.27 -1.39
CA LEU A 52 -16.17 -0.59 -1.39
C LEU A 52 -16.87 -0.56 -0.03
N THR A 53 -16.09 -0.61 1.05
CA THR A 53 -16.62 -0.55 2.43
C THR A 53 -17.31 0.79 2.68
N GLN A 54 -16.70 1.90 2.24
CA GLN A 54 -17.30 3.23 2.36
C GLN A 54 -18.64 3.31 1.62
N ARG A 55 -18.71 2.81 0.38
CA ARG A 55 -19.97 2.75 -0.39
C ARG A 55 -21.05 1.95 0.33
N SER A 56 -20.67 0.86 1.00
CA SER A 56 -21.61 0.07 1.81
C SER A 56 -22.12 0.84 3.01
N VAL A 57 -21.25 1.58 3.71
CA VAL A 57 -21.63 2.43 4.84
C VAL A 57 -22.57 3.54 4.40
N ASP A 58 -22.26 4.22 3.30
CA ASP A 58 -23.12 5.29 2.76
C ASP A 58 -24.52 4.75 2.41
N ALA A 59 -24.60 3.58 1.75
CA ALA A 59 -25.87 2.93 1.45
C ALA A 59 -26.67 2.57 2.71
N GLN A 60 -26.00 2.10 3.77
CA GLN A 60 -26.64 1.80 5.05
C GLN A 60 -27.18 3.06 5.73
N GLN A 61 -26.43 4.17 5.67
CA GLN A 61 -26.87 5.47 6.19
C GLN A 61 -28.12 5.98 5.48
N PHE A 62 -28.14 5.96 4.14
CA PHE A 62 -29.34 6.33 3.37
C PHE A 62 -30.55 5.46 3.72
N GLY A 63 -30.33 4.16 3.92
CA GLY A 63 -31.36 3.25 4.41
C GLY A 63 -31.93 3.70 5.76
N ALA A 64 -31.06 3.97 6.74
CA ALA A 64 -31.46 4.42 8.07
C ALA A 64 -32.22 5.76 8.05
N ASP A 65 -31.76 6.73 7.26
CA ASP A 65 -32.41 8.03 7.11
C ASP A 65 -33.83 7.89 6.55
N SER A 66 -34.02 7.00 5.56
CA SER A 66 -35.34 6.74 4.99
C SER A 66 -36.31 6.10 5.99
N VAL A 67 -35.82 5.21 6.86
CA VAL A 67 -36.62 4.60 7.94
C VAL A 67 -37.01 5.67 8.95
N ASN A 68 -36.06 6.51 9.38
CA ASN A 68 -36.35 7.61 10.30
C ASN A 68 -37.40 8.57 9.73
N ALA A 69 -37.26 8.96 8.45
CA ALA A 69 -38.24 9.81 7.77
C ALA A 69 -39.64 9.18 7.73
N THR A 70 -39.72 7.86 7.59
CA THR A 70 -41.00 7.13 7.58
C THR A 70 -41.62 7.10 8.98
N VAL A 71 -40.82 6.88 10.02
CA VAL A 71 -41.26 6.88 11.42
C VAL A 71 -41.78 8.26 11.82
N GLU A 72 -41.07 9.34 11.46
CA GLU A 72 -41.50 10.71 11.77
C GLU A 72 -42.82 11.07 11.08
N LYS A 73 -43.01 10.67 9.81
CA LYS A 73 -44.30 10.83 9.12
C LYS A 73 -45.43 10.08 9.81
N ALA A 74 -45.17 8.85 10.29
CA ALA A 74 -46.18 8.05 10.99
C ALA A 74 -46.58 8.68 12.34
N ARG A 75 -45.61 9.24 13.07
CA ARG A 75 -45.87 9.95 14.34
C ARG A 75 -46.68 11.22 14.13
N ALA A 76 -46.42 11.97 13.07
CA ALA A 76 -47.16 13.19 12.76
C ALA A 76 -48.61 12.95 12.32
N ALA A 77 -48.96 11.72 11.94
CA ALA A 77 -50.30 11.33 11.49
C ALA A 77 -51.17 10.71 12.59
N ALA A 78 -50.63 10.53 13.81
CA ALA A 78 -51.32 10.00 14.98
C ALA A 78 -51.77 11.14 15.91
#